data_AF-A0A814E075-F1
#
_entry.id   AF-A0A814E075-F1
#
_cell.length_a   1.000
_cell.length_b   1.000
_cell.length_c   1.000
_cell.angle_alpha   90.00
_cell.angle_beta   90.00
_cell.angle_gamma   90.00
#
_symmetry.space_group_name_H-M   'P 1'
#
loop_
_entity.id
_entity.type
_entity.pdbx_description
1 polymer ?
#
loop_
_entity_poly.entity_id
_entity_poly.type
_entity_poly.pdbx_seq_one_letter_code
_entity_poly.pdbx_strand_id
1 'polypeptide(L)'
;MNLIIYDDINSTLYSFDQLNNFLELNISFKPSNIYISPYQKNLWLANDESNEPSTLYASENGGEAWKKLENGVKFLAWSSNDNIYISNLNQVQLIHIPTLEQIDKPIYENLATSNFLSKYFIITDLDNNLEIRSMNNMNDTLLLSDKLSSSRS
;
A
#
# COMPACT_ATOMS: atom_id res chain seq x y z
N MET A 1 6.44 -16.93 -4.03
CA MET A 1 6.07 -16.25 -2.78
C MET A 1 7.30 -16.25 -1.90
N ASN A 2 7.74 -15.06 -1.47
CA ASN A 2 8.88 -14.94 -0.56
C ASN A 2 8.36 -15.04 0.87
N LEU A 3 9.08 -15.76 1.73
CA LEU A 3 8.84 -15.72 3.17
C LEU A 3 9.60 -14.52 3.72
N ILE A 4 8.90 -13.62 4.41
CA ILE A 4 9.51 -12.47 5.07
C ILE A 4 9.33 -12.62 6.58
N ILE A 5 10.42 -12.46 7.33
CA ILE A 5 10.45 -12.48 8.78
C ILE A 5 11.09 -11.18 9.25
N TYR A 6 10.47 -10.51 10.21
CA TYR A 6 11.05 -9.35 10.87
C TYR A 6 11.55 -9.72 12.27
N ASP A 7 12.77 -9.33 12.58
CA ASP A 7 13.35 -9.42 13.92
C ASP A 7 13.39 -8.04 14.56
N ASP A 8 12.46 -7.83 15.51
CA ASP A 8 12.33 -6.62 16.31
C ASP A 8 13.62 -6.23 17.06
N ILE A 9 14.42 -7.21 17.50
CA ILE A 9 15.60 -6.96 18.36
C ILE A 9 16.71 -6.31 17.54
N ASN A 10 16.94 -6.84 16.34
CA ASN A 10 18.01 -6.40 15.46
C ASN A 10 17.54 -5.36 14.42
N SER A 11 16.23 -5.10 14.34
CA SER A 11 15.61 -4.26 13.30
C SER A 11 15.95 -4.74 11.88
N THR A 12 15.80 -6.04 11.68
CA THR A 12 16.28 -6.74 10.48
C THR A 12 15.13 -7.50 9.81
N LEU A 13 15.05 -7.37 8.49
CA LEU A 13 14.20 -8.20 7.64
C LEU A 13 14.99 -9.34 7.03
N TYR A 14 14.45 -10.53 7.16
CA TYR A 14 14.94 -11.73 6.49
C TYR A 14 13.97 -12.11 5.38
N SER A 15 14.48 -12.19 4.15
CA SER A 15 13.71 -12.63 2.98
C SER A 15 14.28 -13.92 2.44
N PHE A 16 13.38 -14.87 2.17
CA PHE A 16 13.69 -16.15 1.53
C PHE A 16 12.87 -16.29 0.26
N ASP A 17 13.54 -16.45 -0.88
CA ASP A 17 12.84 -16.83 -2.11
C ASP A 17 12.62 -18.35 -2.19
N GLN A 18 11.91 -18.79 -3.23
CA GLN A 18 11.60 -20.22 -3.45
C GLN A 18 12.84 -21.07 -3.78
N LEU A 19 13.98 -20.43 -4.05
CA LEU A 19 15.25 -21.07 -4.35
C LEU A 19 16.17 -21.10 -3.11
N ASN A 20 15.66 -20.69 -1.94
CA ASN A 20 16.40 -20.55 -0.68
C ASN A 20 17.51 -19.49 -0.75
N ASN A 21 17.40 -18.50 -1.64
CA ASN A 21 18.25 -17.33 -1.53
C ASN A 21 17.84 -16.54 -0.29
N PHE A 22 18.79 -16.36 0.62
CA PHE A 22 18.62 -15.65 1.88
C PHE A 22 19.16 -14.23 1.74
N LEU A 23 18.33 -13.25 2.12
CA LEU A 23 18.71 -11.85 2.20
C LEU A 23 18.44 -11.33 3.60
N GLU A 24 19.44 -10.69 4.17
CA GLU A 24 19.37 -9.96 5.43
C GLU A 24 19.38 -8.45 5.11
N LEU A 25 18.33 -7.75 5.53
CA LEU A 25 18.08 -6.36 5.16
C LEU A 25 17.88 -5.54 6.44
N ASN A 26 18.82 -4.65 6.73
CA ASN A 26 18.71 -3.75 7.88
C ASN A 26 17.76 -2.61 7.56
N ILE A 27 16.80 -2.36 8.45
CA ILE A 27 15.81 -1.29 8.28
C ILE A 27 15.79 -0.37 9.50
N SER A 28 15.46 0.90 9.27
CA SER A 28 15.50 1.95 10.29
C SER A 28 14.16 2.20 10.99
N PHE A 29 13.19 1.31 10.79
CA PHE A 29 11.84 1.43 11.32
C PHE A 29 11.29 0.04 11.69
N LYS A 30 10.15 0.01 12.40
CA LYS A 30 9.49 -1.21 12.85
C LYS A 30 8.26 -1.50 11.99
N PRO A 31 8.34 -2.39 10.98
CA PRO A 31 7.19 -2.73 10.16
C PRO A 31 6.20 -3.54 10.96
N SER A 32 4.98 -3.04 11.09
CA SER A 32 3.85 -3.82 11.55
C SER A 32 3.44 -4.85 10.49
N ASN A 33 3.39 -4.43 9.22
CA ASN A 33 3.04 -5.26 8.07
C ASN A 33 3.96 -4.96 6.88
N ILE A 34 4.18 -5.97 6.02
CA ILE A 34 4.88 -5.85 4.74
C ILE A 34 3.99 -6.37 3.61
N TYR A 35 3.96 -5.64 2.50
CA TYR A 35 3.15 -5.94 1.34
C TYR A 35 4.05 -5.98 0.11
N ILE A 36 4.12 -7.14 -0.54
CA ILE A 36 4.87 -7.30 -1.79
C ILE A 36 3.90 -7.06 -2.94
N SER A 37 4.30 -6.29 -3.95
CA SER A 37 3.46 -6.12 -5.13
C SER A 37 3.26 -7.47 -5.86
N PRO A 38 2.02 -7.79 -6.28
CA PRO A 38 1.77 -8.95 -7.11
C PRO A 38 2.25 -8.78 -8.57
N TYR A 39 2.52 -7.57 -9.05
CA TYR A 39 2.91 -7.29 -10.44
C TYR A 39 4.40 -6.93 -10.57
N GLN A 40 4.98 -6.25 -9.57
CA GLN A 40 6.40 -5.89 -9.52
C GLN A 40 7.10 -6.52 -8.31
N LYS A 41 7.87 -7.59 -8.55
CA LYS A 41 8.52 -8.38 -7.47
C LYS A 41 9.46 -7.58 -6.56
N ASN A 42 10.01 -6.47 -7.06
CA ASN A 42 10.94 -5.64 -6.30
C ASN A 42 10.24 -4.48 -5.57
N LEU A 43 8.96 -4.23 -5.87
CA LEU A 43 8.18 -3.16 -5.24
C LEU A 43 7.49 -3.69 -3.97
N TRP A 44 7.97 -3.24 -2.82
CA TRP A 44 7.49 -3.63 -1.50
C TRP A 44 7.02 -2.39 -0.75
N LEU A 45 6.00 -2.56 0.09
CA LEU A 45 5.52 -1.57 1.04
C LEU A 45 5.65 -2.09 2.45
N ALA A 46 5.84 -1.19 3.40
CA ALA A 46 5.84 -1.52 4.81
C ALA A 46 5.11 -0.44 5.60
N ASN A 47 4.20 -0.85 6.49
CA ASN A 47 3.51 0.08 7.38
C ASN A 47 4.19 0.04 8.75
N ASP A 48 4.63 1.20 9.24
CA ASP A 48 5.09 1.39 10.62
C ASP A 48 3.94 2.00 11.44
N GLU A 49 3.32 1.18 12.29
CA GLU A 49 2.26 1.62 13.22
C GLU A 49 2.79 1.84 14.64
N SER A 50 4.12 1.77 14.84
CA SER A 50 4.72 2.06 16.15
C SER A 50 4.63 3.53 16.54
N ASN A 51 4.38 4.41 15.56
CA ASN A 51 4.19 5.85 15.73
C ASN A 51 2.81 6.28 15.22
N GLU A 52 2.20 7.26 15.88
CA GLU A 52 0.96 7.91 15.44
C GLU A 52 1.26 9.33 14.95
N PRO A 53 0.91 9.71 13.70
CA PRO A 53 0.25 8.88 12.69
C PRO A 53 1.18 7.80 12.11
N SER A 54 0.62 6.65 11.71
CA SER A 54 1.34 5.55 11.04
C SER A 54 2.12 6.06 9.82
N THR A 55 3.24 5.41 9.48
CA THR A 55 4.05 5.79 8.31
C THR A 55 4.13 4.64 7.31
N LEU A 56 3.77 4.91 6.06
CA LEU A 56 3.96 3.99 4.94
C LEU A 56 5.33 4.23 4.31
N TYR A 57 6.12 3.18 4.21
CA TYR A 57 7.38 3.15 3.49
C TYR A 57 7.24 2.32 2.22
N ALA A 58 8.03 2.65 1.21
CA ALA A 58 8.10 1.93 -0.05
C ALA A 58 9.56 1.62 -0.42
N SER A 59 9.76 0.48 -1.06
CA SER A 59 11.03 -0.03 -1.57
C SER A 59 10.83 -0.57 -2.98
N GLU A 60 11.76 -0.32 -3.89
CA GLU A 60 11.71 -0.81 -5.28
C GLU A 60 12.84 -1.78 -5.64
N ASN A 61 13.63 -2.14 -4.63
CA ASN A 61 14.76 -3.05 -4.74
C ASN A 61 14.61 -4.21 -3.74
N GLY A 62 13.37 -4.68 -3.55
CA GLY A 62 13.11 -5.87 -2.73
C GLY A 62 13.45 -5.69 -1.26
N GLY A 63 13.30 -4.48 -0.72
CA GLY A 63 13.50 -4.17 0.69
C GLY A 63 14.93 -3.74 1.07
N GLU A 64 15.86 -3.64 0.12
CA GLU A 64 17.23 -3.18 0.39
C GLU A 64 17.30 -1.70 0.78
N ALA A 65 16.43 -0.86 0.20
CA ALA A 65 16.31 0.55 0.55
C ALA A 65 14.84 0.96 0.66
N TRP A 66 14.55 1.80 1.65
CA TRP A 66 13.21 2.26 1.96
C TRP A 66 13.12 3.78 1.95
N LYS A 67 12.03 4.29 1.38
CA LYS A 67 11.69 5.71 1.40
C LYS A 67 10.31 5.88 2.02
N LYS A 68 10.15 6.96 2.78
CA LYS A 68 8.86 7.35 3.33
C LYS A 68 7.94 7.79 2.19
N LEU A 69 6.76 7.20 2.11
CA LEU A 69 5.78 7.47 1.07
C LEU A 69 4.64 8.36 1.59
N GLU A 70 4.02 7.99 2.71
CA GLU A 70 2.83 8.70 3.24
C GLU A 70 2.69 8.53 4.76
N ASN A 71 1.93 9.42 5.40
CA ASN A 71 1.54 9.35 6.82
C ASN A 71 0.05 9.08 7.02
N GLY A 72 -0.28 8.50 8.17
CA GLY A 72 -1.65 8.28 8.64
C GLY A 72 -2.42 7.25 7.82
N VAL A 73 -1.71 6.32 7.18
CA VAL A 73 -2.30 5.25 6.37
C VAL A 73 -2.98 4.24 7.29
N LYS A 74 -4.29 4.03 7.08
CA LYS A 74 -5.12 3.07 7.83
C LYS A 74 -5.38 1.79 7.07
N PHE A 75 -5.57 1.90 5.76
CA PHE A 75 -5.80 0.77 4.87
C PHE A 75 -5.02 1.02 3.59
N LEU A 76 -4.54 -0.07 3.00
CA LEU A 76 -3.88 -0.05 1.70
C LEU A 76 -4.21 -1.30 0.90
N ALA A 77 -4.28 -1.15 -0.41
CA ALA A 77 -4.48 -2.25 -1.35
C ALA A 77 -3.75 -1.96 -2.66
N TRP A 78 -3.19 -3.00 -3.27
CA TRP A 78 -2.64 -2.93 -4.62
C TRP A 78 -3.77 -2.80 -5.66
N SER A 79 -3.58 -1.94 -6.65
CA SER A 79 -4.37 -1.93 -7.89
C SER A 79 -3.71 -2.82 -8.94
N SER A 80 -4.42 -3.10 -10.04
CA SER A 80 -3.95 -3.94 -11.15
C SER A 80 -2.66 -3.49 -11.84
N ASN A 81 -2.23 -2.24 -11.62
CA ASN A 81 -1.13 -1.61 -12.36
C ASN A 81 -0.02 -1.10 -11.40
N ASP A 82 0.19 -1.78 -10.27
CA ASP A 82 1.15 -1.38 -9.21
C ASP A 82 0.85 -0.04 -8.53
N ASN A 83 -0.26 0.61 -8.87
CA ASN A 83 -0.73 1.73 -8.09
C ASN A 83 -1.28 1.22 -6.75
N ILE A 84 -1.39 2.11 -5.78
CA ILE A 84 -1.81 1.76 -4.43
C ILE A 84 -3.01 2.61 -4.06
N TYR A 85 -4.10 1.96 -3.71
CA TYR A 85 -5.17 2.62 -2.99
C TYR A 85 -4.75 2.75 -1.54
N ILE A 86 -4.78 3.96 -1.00
CA ILE A 86 -4.64 4.21 0.42
C ILE A 86 -5.89 4.88 0.95
N SER A 87 -6.24 4.56 2.20
CA SER A 87 -7.05 5.44 3.01
C SER A 87 -6.20 6.01 4.12
N ASN A 88 -6.25 7.32 4.31
CA ASN A 88 -5.68 7.97 5.49
C ASN A 88 -6.80 8.57 6.35
N LEU A 89 -6.43 9.30 7.40
CA LEU A 89 -7.35 9.89 8.38
C LEU A 89 -8.57 10.61 7.76
N ASN A 90 -8.42 11.24 6.59
CA ASN A 90 -9.44 12.11 6.01
C ASN A 90 -9.78 11.85 4.53
N GLN A 91 -9.07 10.97 3.82
CA GLN A 91 -9.24 10.80 2.38
C GLN A 91 -8.89 9.38 1.91
N VAL A 92 -9.52 8.97 0.80
CA VAL A 92 -9.09 7.84 -0.02
C VAL A 92 -8.40 8.39 -1.25
N GLN A 93 -7.22 7.86 -1.52
CA GLN A 93 -6.38 8.29 -2.62
C GLN A 93 -5.88 7.08 -3.39
N LEU A 94 -5.72 7.26 -4.69
CA LEU A 94 -4.90 6.40 -5.52
C LEU A 94 -3.51 7.04 -5.64
N ILE A 95 -2.48 6.30 -5.25
CA ILE A 95 -1.08 6.68 -5.44
C ILE A 95 -0.56 5.94 -6.65
N HIS A 96 -0.08 6.68 -7.65
CA HIS A 96 0.61 6.07 -8.78
C HIS A 96 2.08 5.87 -8.46
N ILE A 97 2.55 4.62 -8.42
CA ILE A 97 3.96 4.25 -8.24
C ILE A 97 4.49 3.32 -9.35
N PRO A 98 4.55 3.77 -10.61
CA PRO A 98 5.19 2.96 -11.65
C PRO A 98 6.73 2.93 -11.59
N THR A 99 7.41 3.85 -10.89
CA THR A 99 8.89 4.02 -10.97
C THR A 99 9.53 4.71 -9.77
N LEU A 100 10.87 4.59 -9.65
CA LEU A 100 11.71 5.23 -8.61
C LEU A 100 11.51 6.74 -8.50
N GLU A 101 11.36 7.41 -9.64
CA GLU A 101 11.15 8.86 -9.66
C GLU A 101 9.83 9.26 -9.01
N GLN A 102 8.85 8.36 -9.01
CA GLN A 102 7.53 8.59 -8.43
C GLN A 102 7.44 8.17 -6.96
N ILE A 103 8.37 7.36 -6.43
CA ILE A 103 8.49 7.27 -4.96
C ILE A 103 8.98 8.61 -4.39
N ASP A 104 9.91 9.28 -5.08
CA ASP A 104 10.39 10.60 -4.66
C ASP A 104 9.34 11.70 -4.88
N LYS A 105 8.43 11.50 -5.84
CA LYS A 105 7.33 12.43 -6.16
C LYS A 105 6.05 11.67 -6.51
N PRO A 106 5.34 11.13 -5.52
CA PRO A 106 4.15 10.33 -5.78
C PRO A 106 3.04 11.20 -6.37
N ILE A 107 2.33 10.66 -7.35
CA ILE A 107 1.15 11.31 -7.91
C ILE A 107 -0.07 10.79 -7.16
N TYR A 108 -0.76 11.71 -6.49
CA TYR A 108 -1.96 11.41 -5.71
C TYR A 108 -3.21 11.82 -6.49
N GLU A 109 -4.13 10.88 -6.67
CA GLU A 109 -5.48 11.14 -7.13
C GLU A 109 -6.46 11.00 -5.96
N ASN A 110 -7.10 12.11 -5.59
CA ASN A 110 -8.14 12.11 -4.55
C ASN A 110 -9.41 11.44 -5.08
N LEU A 111 -9.80 10.34 -4.45
CA LEU A 111 -11.01 9.59 -4.79
C LEU A 111 -12.20 9.98 -3.91
N ALA A 112 -11.96 10.31 -2.64
CA ALA A 112 -12.99 10.76 -1.69
C ALA A 112 -12.40 11.53 -0.49
N THR A 113 -13.15 12.47 0.12
CA THR A 113 -12.73 13.26 1.30
C THR A 113 -13.79 13.36 2.42
N SER A 114 -13.32 13.39 3.68
CA SER A 114 -13.96 13.69 4.99
C SER A 114 -15.10 12.80 5.51
N ASN A 115 -15.11 12.49 6.82
CA ASN A 115 -16.12 11.75 7.64
C ASN A 115 -16.65 10.40 7.12
N PHE A 116 -16.35 10.04 5.88
CA PHE A 116 -16.80 8.88 5.14
C PHE A 116 -15.97 7.63 5.44
N LEU A 117 -14.83 7.70 6.13
CA LEU A 117 -13.88 6.56 6.19
C LEU A 117 -13.76 5.89 7.55
N SER A 118 -14.34 6.46 8.61
CA SER A 118 -14.46 5.75 9.89
C SER A 118 -15.47 4.59 9.84
N LYS A 119 -16.21 4.47 8.74
CA LYS A 119 -17.30 3.52 8.55
C LYS A 119 -17.14 2.68 7.29
N TYR A 120 -16.04 2.77 6.55
CA TYR A 120 -15.92 2.09 5.26
C TYR A 120 -14.52 1.52 5.06
N PHE A 121 -14.42 0.42 4.32
CA PHE A 121 -13.16 -0.22 3.93
C PHE A 121 -13.09 -0.32 2.41
N ILE A 122 -11.86 -0.33 1.90
CA ILE A 122 -11.57 -0.43 0.48
C ILE A 122 -11.43 -1.92 0.12
N ILE A 123 -12.13 -2.34 -0.92
CA ILE A 123 -12.01 -3.65 -1.52
C ILE A 123 -11.70 -3.45 -3.00
N THR A 124 -10.80 -4.23 -3.54
CA THR A 124 -10.70 -4.42 -4.99
C THR A 124 -11.43 -5.73 -5.33
N ASP A 125 -12.35 -5.70 -6.29
CA ASP A 125 -12.97 -6.93 -6.77
C ASP A 125 -11.97 -7.76 -7.61
N LEU A 126 -12.39 -8.95 -8.06
CA LEU A 126 -11.55 -9.84 -8.87
C LEU A 126 -11.17 -9.23 -10.23
N ASP A 127 -11.91 -8.24 -10.69
CA ASP A 127 -11.68 -7.49 -11.93
C ASP A 127 -10.87 -6.20 -11.68
N ASN A 128 -10.38 -6.00 -10.44
CA ASN A 128 -9.67 -4.82 -9.96
C ASN A 128 -10.48 -3.51 -9.97
N ASN A 129 -11.81 -3.59 -9.97
CA ASN A 129 -12.62 -2.41 -9.70
C ASN A 129 -12.51 -2.04 -8.23
N LEU A 130 -12.41 -0.73 -7.97
CA LEU A 130 -12.40 -0.20 -6.62
C LEU A 130 -13.83 -0.16 -6.07
N GLU A 131 -14.07 -0.94 -5.04
CA GLU A 131 -15.29 -0.89 -4.23
C GLU A 131 -14.98 -0.29 -2.85
N ILE A 132 -15.79 0.67 -2.41
CA ILE A 132 -15.75 1.14 -1.03
C ILE A 132 -17.01 0.62 -0.33
N ARG A 133 -16.83 -0.22 0.69
CA ARG A 133 -17.95 -0.87 1.41
C ARG A 133 -18.07 -0.36 2.83
N SER A 134 -19.31 -0.21 3.30
CA SER A 134 -19.59 0.20 4.67
C SER A 134 -19.25 -0.92 5.67
N MET A 135 -18.47 -0.61 6.70
CA MET A 135 -18.21 -1.42 7.89
C MET A 135 -19.48 -1.73 8.69
N ASN A 136 -20.51 -0.88 8.61
CA ASN A 136 -21.76 -1.08 9.36
C ASN A 136 -22.80 -1.89 8.58
N ASN A 137 -22.64 -2.03 7.26
CA ASN A 137 -23.56 -2.78 6.40
C ASN A 137 -22.85 -3.19 5.10
N MET A 138 -22.43 -4.46 5.00
CA MET A 138 -21.67 -4.95 3.84
C MET A 138 -22.44 -4.96 2.52
N ASN A 139 -23.77 -4.70 2.55
CA ASN A 139 -24.58 -4.55 1.36
C ASN A 139 -24.59 -3.10 0.82
N ASP A 140 -24.18 -2.11 1.63
CA ASP A 140 -23.97 -0.74 1.17
C ASP A 140 -22.60 -0.64 0.49
N THR A 141 -22.60 -0.84 -0.83
CA THR A 141 -21.41 -0.75 -1.68
C THR A 141 -21.47 0.55 -2.47
N LEU A 142 -20.45 1.40 -2.31
CA LEU A 142 -20.22 2.52 -3.20
C LEU A 142 -19.23 2.06 -4.27
N LEU A 143 -19.73 1.84 -5.49
CA LEU A 143 -18.89 1.60 -6.65
C LEU A 143 -18.28 2.92 -7.11
N LEU A 144 -16.96 3.05 -7.11
CA LEU A 144 -16.25 4.17 -7.73
C LEU A 144 -16.04 3.93 -9.24
N SER A 145 -17.01 3.31 -9.91
CA SER A 145 -16.92 2.92 -11.33
C SER A 145 -16.94 4.10 -12.31
N ASP A 146 -17.34 5.30 -11.89
CA ASP A 146 -17.78 6.33 -12.85
C ASP A 146 -16.76 7.43 -13.16
N LYS A 147 -15.46 7.25 -12.85
CA LYS A 147 -14.45 8.29 -13.17
C LYS A 147 -13.16 7.87 -13.86
N LEU A 148 -12.91 6.58 -14.09
CA LEU A 148 -11.69 6.14 -14.80
C LEU A 148 -11.84 6.02 -16.32
N SER A 149 -13.03 6.28 -16.89
CA SER A 149 -13.28 6.14 -18.33
C SER A 149 -13.35 7.45 -19.13
N SER A 150 -12.95 8.61 -18.60
CA SER A 150 -13.00 9.88 -19.34
C SER A 150 -11.70 10.68 -19.32
N SER A 151 -10.60 10.09 -19.80
CA SER A 151 -9.46 10.86 -20.34
C SER A 151 -8.53 10.00 -21.21
N ARG A 152 -9.09 9.31 -22.20
CA ARG A 152 -8.34 8.95 -23.40
C ARG A 152 -9.09 9.50 -24.62
N SER A 153 -8.82 10.76 -24.91
CA SER A 153 -9.09 11.41 -26.20
C SER A 153 -7.78 11.93 -26.74
#